data_AF-A0A9Q0R7E6-F1
#
_entry.id   AF-A0A9Q0R7E6-F1
#
_cell.length_a   1.000
_cell.length_b   1.000
_cell.length_c   1.000
_cell.angle_alpha   90.00
_cell.angle_beta   90.00
_cell.angle_gamma   90.00
#
_symmetry.space_group_name_H-M   'P 1'
#
loop_
_entity.id
_entity.type
_entity.pdbx_description
1 polymer ?
#
loop_
_entity_poly.entity_id
_entity_poly.type
_entity_poly.pdbx_seq_one_letter_code
_entity_poly.pdbx_strand_id
1 'polypeptide(L)'
;MTNKSFFWHGILALNDFGEHAFFDIKVRKSSKENSSHISIYTSDVPPIPVQSEDTVRVTFLLENSVGLNTVRYKVAESIFLGRQLAQKTANVTSQQNFVSVNTEDSEWHFMRQANCWVLYFISVKIPASKLKKFLTVI
;
A
#
# COMPACT_ATOMS: atom_id res chain seq x y z
N MET A 1 -14.01 -1.06 -29.44
CA MET A 1 -13.86 -1.25 -27.99
C MET A 1 -13.01 -0.09 -27.47
N THR A 2 -13.58 0.82 -26.70
CA THR A 2 -12.81 1.93 -26.11
C THR A 2 -11.93 1.38 -25.00
N ASN A 3 -10.61 1.42 -25.19
CA ASN A 3 -9.64 1.20 -24.10
C ASN A 3 -9.99 2.18 -22.98
N LYS A 4 -10.59 1.68 -21.88
CA LYS A 4 -10.78 2.50 -20.69
C LYS A 4 -9.39 2.79 -20.14
N SER A 5 -8.97 4.05 -20.24
CA SER A 5 -7.72 4.51 -19.65
C SER A 5 -7.97 4.65 -18.15
N PHE A 6 -7.57 3.64 -17.40
CA PHE A 6 -7.60 3.69 -15.95
C PHE A 6 -6.26 4.18 -15.43
N PHE A 7 -6.31 5.05 -14.43
CA PHE A 7 -5.14 5.60 -13.76
C PHE A 7 -5.12 5.13 -12.30
N TRP A 8 -3.96 4.68 -11.83
CA TRP A 8 -3.79 4.30 -10.43
C TRP A 8 -3.43 5.51 -9.60
N HIS A 9 -4.09 5.64 -8.45
CA HIS A 9 -3.84 6.70 -7.49
C HIS A 9 -3.89 6.08 -6.10
N GLY A 10 -2.93 6.41 -5.24
CA GLY A 10 -2.93 5.98 -3.86
C GLY A 10 -2.87 7.16 -2.90
N ILE A 11 -3.46 6.98 -1.73
CA ILE A 11 -3.47 7.96 -0.65
C ILE A 11 -2.90 7.29 0.58
N LEU A 12 -1.88 7.91 1.18
CA LEU A 12 -1.29 7.53 2.46
C LEU A 12 -1.65 8.59 3.49
N ALA A 13 -2.28 8.19 4.59
CA ALA A 13 -2.60 9.06 5.72
C ALA A 13 -1.88 8.57 6.98
N LEU A 14 -1.27 9.50 7.72
CA LEU A 14 -0.68 9.25 9.04
C LEU A 14 -1.49 10.02 10.08
N ASN A 15 -2.16 9.29 10.99
CA ASN A 15 -3.08 9.87 11.97
C ASN A 15 -4.03 10.89 11.30
N ASP A 16 -4.12 12.07 11.88
CA ASP A 16 -4.84 13.24 11.36
C ASP A 16 -3.89 14.32 10.81
N PHE A 17 -2.60 13.99 10.59
CA PHE A 17 -1.59 14.97 10.13
C PHE A 17 -1.69 15.32 8.64
N GLY A 18 -2.52 14.59 7.89
CA GLY A 18 -2.80 14.87 6.48
C GLY A 18 -2.67 13.64 5.59
N GLU A 19 -2.88 13.89 4.30
CA GLU A 19 -2.87 12.87 3.24
C GLU A 19 -1.73 13.14 2.26
N HIS A 20 -1.06 12.08 1.83
CA HIS A 20 -0.05 12.09 0.79
C HIS A 20 -0.51 11.24 -0.40
N ALA A 21 -0.69 11.88 -1.55
CA ALA A 21 -1.02 11.18 -2.78
C ALA A 21 0.26 10.64 -3.45
N PHE A 22 0.20 9.40 -3.93
CA PHE A 22 1.27 8.76 -4.69
C PHE A 22 0.71 8.07 -5.95
N PHE A 23 1.55 7.90 -6.96
CA PHE A 23 1.12 7.48 -8.30
C PHE A 23 1.94 6.32 -8.89
N ASP A 24 3.15 6.03 -8.38
CA ASP A 24 3.88 4.81 -8.77
C ASP A 24 3.27 3.59 -8.07
N ILE A 25 2.21 3.06 -8.68
CA ILE A 25 1.49 1.88 -8.20
C ILE A 25 1.70 0.74 -9.18
N LYS A 26 2.15 -0.39 -8.64
CA LYS A 26 2.41 -1.61 -9.38
C LYS A 26 1.45 -2.70 -8.95
N VAL A 27 1.14 -3.57 -9.89
CA VAL A 27 0.22 -4.70 -9.69
C VAL A 27 0.98 -5.99 -10.01
N ARG A 28 0.97 -6.94 -9.07
CA ARG A 28 1.63 -8.25 -9.23
C ARG A 28 0.64 -9.36 -8.95
N LYS A 29 0.42 -10.24 -9.93
CA LYS A 29 -0.23 -11.54 -9.71
C LYS A 29 0.69 -12.38 -8.82
N SER A 30 0.15 -13.06 -7.82
CA SER A 30 0.96 -14.01 -7.06
C SER A 30 1.40 -15.15 -8.00
N SER A 31 2.65 -15.58 -7.88
CA SER A 31 3.27 -16.58 -8.75
C SER A 31 2.73 -18.01 -8.56
N LYS A 32 1.90 -18.24 -7.54
CA LYS A 32 1.22 -19.53 -7.38
C LYS A 32 0.11 -19.63 -8.43
N GLU A 33 0.19 -20.65 -9.27
CA GLU A 33 -0.67 -20.94 -10.44
C GLU A 33 -2.19 -20.85 -10.16
N ASN A 34 -2.61 -20.96 -8.89
CA ASN A 34 -4.01 -20.87 -8.44
C ASN A 34 -4.28 -19.75 -7.41
N SER A 35 -3.42 -18.73 -7.35
CA SER A 35 -3.67 -17.60 -6.47
C SER A 35 -4.86 -16.79 -6.96
N SER A 36 -5.96 -16.86 -6.21
CA SER A 36 -7.12 -15.98 -6.35
C SER A 36 -6.84 -14.52 -5.97
N HIS A 37 -5.58 -14.17 -5.66
CA HIS A 37 -5.18 -12.86 -5.16
C HIS A 37 -4.17 -12.15 -6.07
N ILE A 38 -4.28 -10.83 -6.08
CA ILE A 38 -3.39 -9.87 -6.72
C ILE A 38 -2.85 -8.95 -5.64
N SER A 39 -1.56 -8.62 -5.68
CA SER A 39 -0.96 -7.61 -4.82
C SER A 39 -0.88 -6.27 -5.56
N ILE A 40 -1.40 -5.22 -4.94
CA ILE A 40 -1.18 -3.84 -5.34
C ILE A 40 -0.17 -3.25 -4.37
N TYR A 41 0.88 -2.64 -4.90
CA TYR A 41 1.98 -2.19 -4.07
C TYR A 41 2.62 -0.91 -4.59
N THR A 42 3.30 -0.21 -3.69
CA THR A 42 4.13 0.94 -4.00
C THR A 42 5.36 0.96 -3.09
N SER A 43 6.46 1.50 -3.62
CA SER A 43 7.64 1.92 -2.86
C SER A 43 7.83 3.44 -2.92
N ASP A 44 6.95 4.14 -3.64
CA ASP A 44 6.94 5.60 -3.74
C ASP A 44 6.17 6.17 -2.56
N VAL A 45 6.75 5.95 -1.38
CA VAL A 45 6.23 6.46 -0.12
C VAL A 45 7.17 7.53 0.41
N PRO A 46 6.64 8.64 0.94
CA PRO A 46 7.45 9.65 1.58
C PRO A 46 8.12 9.05 2.83
N PRO A 47 9.31 9.55 3.22
CA PRO A 47 10.01 9.07 4.39
C PRO A 47 9.27 9.53 5.66
N ILE A 48 8.23 8.79 6.04
CA ILE A 48 7.41 9.05 7.22
C ILE A 48 7.93 8.20 8.38
N PRO A 49 8.45 8.83 9.46
CA PRO A 49 8.72 8.15 10.71
C PRO A 49 7.42 7.62 11.33
N VAL A 50 7.42 6.39 11.82
CA VAL A 50 6.26 5.77 12.47
C VAL A 50 6.59 5.46 13.93
N GLN A 51 5.77 5.99 14.83
CA GLN A 51 5.81 5.81 16.28
C GLN A 51 4.79 4.76 16.74
N SER A 52 4.74 4.46 18.05
CA SER A 52 3.92 3.35 18.58
C SER A 52 2.42 3.68 18.61
N GLU A 53 2.11 4.96 18.82
CA GLU A 53 0.78 5.56 18.87
C GLU A 53 0.19 5.81 17.47
N ASP A 54 1.02 5.77 16.44
CA ASP A 54 0.62 6.13 15.08
C ASP A 54 -0.33 5.10 14.46
N THR A 55 -1.22 5.59 13.61
CA THR A 55 -2.06 4.83 12.71
C THR A 55 -1.78 5.27 11.28
N VAL A 56 -1.30 4.35 10.45
CA VAL A 56 -1.04 4.58 9.04
C VAL A 56 -2.15 3.94 8.22
N ARG A 57 -2.79 4.70 7.33
CA ARG A 57 -3.81 4.19 6.41
C ARG A 57 -3.34 4.37 4.99
N VAL A 58 -3.45 3.31 4.19
CA VAL A 58 -3.23 3.37 2.74
C VAL A 58 -4.54 3.06 2.03
N THR A 59 -4.85 3.82 0.99
CA THR A 59 -5.97 3.57 0.08
C THR A 59 -5.45 3.53 -1.34
N PHE A 60 -5.80 2.49 -2.10
CA PHE A 60 -5.53 2.40 -3.53
C PHE A 60 -6.84 2.61 -4.30
N LEU A 61 -6.79 3.54 -5.23
CA LEU A 61 -7.88 4.01 -6.06
C LEU A 61 -7.58 3.75 -7.53
N LEU A 62 -8.64 3.53 -8.29
CA LEU A 62 -8.60 3.51 -9.73
C LEU A 62 -9.43 4.69 -10.25
N GLU A 63 -8.81 5.58 -10.99
CA GLU A 63 -9.48 6.72 -11.60
C GLU A 63 -9.80 6.43 -13.06
N ASN A 64 -11.00 6.82 -13.49
CA ASN A 64 -11.43 6.78 -14.88
C ASN A 64 -11.99 8.15 -15.24
N SER A 65 -11.33 8.83 -16.16
CA SER A 65 -11.78 10.13 -16.66
C SER A 65 -12.61 9.91 -17.93
N VAL A 66 -13.89 10.29 -17.87
CA VAL A 66 -14.83 10.23 -19.00
C VAL A 66 -15.31 11.65 -19.30
N GLY A 67 -14.72 12.27 -20.32
CA GLY A 67 -14.96 13.69 -20.62
C GLY A 67 -14.40 14.58 -19.51
N LEU A 68 -15.26 15.43 -18.92
CA LEU A 68 -14.93 16.33 -17.81
C LEU A 68 -15.15 15.71 -16.42
N ASN A 69 -15.63 14.47 -16.36
CA ASN A 69 -15.95 13.79 -15.10
C ASN A 69 -14.89 12.77 -14.75
N THR A 70 -14.38 12.82 -13.52
CA THR A 70 -13.47 11.81 -12.96
C THR A 70 -14.24 10.92 -11.98
N VAL A 71 -14.29 9.63 -12.27
CA VAL A 71 -14.84 8.62 -11.35
C VAL A 71 -13.70 7.91 -10.67
N ARG A 72 -13.72 7.85 -9.33
CA ARG A 72 -12.73 7.16 -8.50
C ARG A 72 -13.35 5.93 -7.86
N TYR A 73 -12.70 4.78 -8.05
CA TYR A 73 -13.11 3.51 -7.46
C TYR A 73 -12.12 3.13 -6.37
N LYS A 74 -12.59 2.92 -5.13
CA LYS A 74 -11.76 2.35 -4.07
C LYS A 74 -11.51 0.87 -4.36
N VAL A 75 -10.25 0.52 -4.59
CA VAL A 75 -9.84 -0.84 -4.96
C VAL A 75 -9.38 -1.63 -3.74
N ALA A 76 -8.54 -1.01 -2.92
CA ALA A 76 -7.98 -1.62 -1.72
C ALA A 76 -7.76 -0.57 -0.64
N GLU A 77 -7.78 -1.01 0.61
CA GLU A 77 -7.48 -0.18 1.77
C GLU A 77 -6.81 -1.08 2.80
N SER A 78 -5.82 -0.53 3.51
CA SER A 78 -5.23 -1.21 4.66
C SER A 78 -4.83 -0.22 5.73
N ILE A 79 -4.90 -0.66 6.99
CA ILE A 79 -4.53 0.12 8.16
C ILE A 79 -3.42 -0.63 8.89
N PHE A 80 -2.37 0.10 9.24
CA PHE A 80 -1.27 -0.36 10.06
C PHE A 80 -1.23 0.41 11.37
N LEU A 81 -1.06 -0.32 12.47
CA LEU A 81 -0.94 0.28 13.79
C LEU A 81 0.53 0.29 14.22
N GLY A 82 1.04 1.45 14.57
CA GLY A 82 2.42 1.69 14.99
C GLY A 82 2.90 0.75 16.10
N ARG A 83 2.02 0.39 17.03
CA ARG A 83 2.28 -0.62 18.08
C ARG A 83 2.74 -1.98 17.52
N GLN A 84 2.32 -2.36 16.31
CA GLN A 84 2.76 -3.61 15.67
C GLN A 84 4.23 -3.51 15.25
N LEU A 85 4.67 -2.33 14.79
CA LEU A 85 6.08 -2.05 14.51
C LEU A 85 6.90 -2.03 15.81
N ALA A 86 6.39 -1.37 16.85
CA ALA A 86 7.05 -1.33 18.16
C ALA A 86 7.28 -2.76 18.73
N GLN A 87 6.25 -3.62 18.67
CA GLN A 87 6.36 -5.03 19.06
C GLN A 87 7.39 -5.80 18.22
N LYS A 88 7.38 -5.59 16.89
CA LYS A 88 8.34 -6.24 15.99
C LYS A 88 9.77 -5.78 16.21
N THR A 89 9.96 -4.54 16.66
CA THR A 89 11.27 -3.89 16.79
C THR A 89 11.85 -3.91 18.20
N ALA A 90 11.08 -4.33 19.21
CA ALA A 90 11.50 -4.33 20.62
C ALA A 90 12.82 -5.06 20.90
N ASN A 91 13.10 -6.14 20.16
CA ASN A 91 14.30 -6.96 20.33
C ASN A 91 15.28 -6.85 19.15
N VAL A 92 15.11 -5.82 18.30
CA VAL A 92 15.94 -5.66 17.11
C VAL A 92 17.32 -5.12 17.52
N THR A 93 18.37 -5.83 17.12
CA THR A 93 19.76 -5.45 17.40
C THR A 93 20.15 -4.19 16.61
N SER A 94 21.21 -3.50 17.05
CA SER A 94 21.73 -2.28 16.39
C SER A 94 22.18 -2.48 14.94
N GLN A 95 22.32 -3.72 14.46
CA GLN A 95 22.76 -4.05 13.10
C GLN A 95 21.61 -4.25 12.11
N GLN A 96 20.37 -4.41 12.59
CA GLN A 96 19.22 -4.64 11.71
C GLN A 96 18.57 -3.30 11.34
N ASN A 97 18.63 -2.99 10.04
CA ASN A 97 18.14 -1.72 9.48
C ASN A 97 16.85 -1.88 8.66
N PHE A 98 16.30 -3.09 8.58
CA PHE A 98 15.10 -3.39 7.81
C PHE A 98 14.18 -4.34 8.56
N VAL A 99 12.88 -4.06 8.52
CA VAL A 99 11.83 -4.89 9.10
C VAL A 99 10.64 -4.96 8.15
N SER A 100 10.13 -6.17 7.94
CA SER A 100 8.83 -6.41 7.31
C SER A 100 7.81 -6.83 8.36
N VAL A 101 6.62 -6.22 8.31
CA VAL A 101 5.47 -6.56 9.14
C VAL A 101 4.33 -6.97 8.22
N ASN A 102 3.86 -8.21 8.41
CA ASN A 102 2.71 -8.74 7.70
C ASN A 102 1.47 -8.63 8.57
N THR A 103 0.39 -8.11 8.01
CA THR A 103 -0.97 -8.29 8.52
C THR A 103 -1.68 -9.35 7.68
N GLU A 104 -2.98 -9.56 7.90
CA GLU A 104 -3.78 -10.54 7.13
C GLU A 104 -3.68 -10.30 5.62
N ASP A 105 -3.96 -9.07 5.19
CA ASP A 105 -4.06 -8.71 3.77
C ASP A 105 -2.94 -7.79 3.28
N SER A 106 -1.97 -7.42 4.12
CA SER A 106 -0.93 -6.47 3.70
C SER A 106 0.44 -6.74 4.27
N GLU A 107 1.44 -6.23 3.57
CA GLU A 107 2.85 -6.28 3.91
C GLU A 107 3.38 -4.85 3.95
N TRP A 108 4.06 -4.50 5.04
CA TRP A 108 4.58 -3.18 5.31
C TRP A 108 6.08 -3.30 5.59
N HIS A 109 6.91 -2.55 4.88
CA HIS A 109 8.35 -2.56 5.12
C HIS A 109 8.81 -1.23 5.68
N PHE A 110 9.69 -1.34 6.67
CA PHE A 110 10.27 -0.23 7.37
C PHE A 110 11.78 -0.32 7.30
N MET A 111 12.41 0.83 7.10
CA MET A 111 13.85 0.99 7.18
C MET A 111 14.21 1.87 8.36
N ARG A 112 15.27 1.51 9.08
CA ARG A 112 15.81 2.35 10.15
C ARG A 112 16.60 3.48 9.53
N GLN A 113 16.22 4.71 9.84
CA GLN A 113 16.97 5.91 9.47
C GLN A 113 17.27 6.71 10.73
N ALA A 114 18.55 6.99 10.99
CA ALA A 114 19.00 7.53 12.27
C ALA A 114 18.42 6.71 13.45
N ASN A 115 17.47 7.28 14.19
CA ASN A 115 16.84 6.67 15.37
C ASN A 115 15.34 6.41 15.21
N CYS A 116 14.80 6.47 13.99
CA CYS A 116 13.39 6.16 13.73
C CYS A 116 13.23 5.07 12.66
N TRP A 117 12.07 4.42 12.68
CA TRP A 117 11.64 3.51 11.63
C TRP A 117 10.77 4.26 10.62
N VAL A 118 11.16 4.20 9.36
CA VAL A 118 10.54 4.94 8.27
C VAL A 118 9.87 3.96 7.32
N LEU A 119 8.61 4.25 6.96
CA LEU A 119 7.87 3.43 5.99
C LEU A 119 8.51 3.56 4.60
N TYR A 120 8.75 2.43 3.95
CA TYR A 120 9.43 2.38 2.65
C TYR A 120 8.68 1.59 1.57
N PHE A 121 7.81 0.67 1.96
CA PHE A 121 7.04 -0.11 1.01
C PHE A 121 5.73 -0.58 1.63
N ILE A 122 4.70 -0.62 0.79
CA ILE A 122 3.37 -1.09 1.17
C ILE A 122 2.85 -1.99 0.05
N SER A 123 2.33 -3.16 0.42
CA SER A 123 1.66 -4.08 -0.49
C SER A 123 0.37 -4.57 0.13
N VAL A 124 -0.74 -4.48 -0.61
CA VAL A 124 -2.06 -4.96 -0.20
C VAL A 124 -2.53 -6.04 -1.16
N LYS A 125 -2.88 -7.20 -0.62
CA LYS A 125 -3.46 -8.34 -1.34
C LYS A 125 -4.95 -8.13 -1.47
N ILE A 126 -5.49 -8.33 -2.67
CA ILE A 126 -6.93 -8.32 -2.91
C ILE A 126 -7.35 -9.49 -3.80
N PRO A 127 -8.60 -9.95 -3.68
CA PRO A 127 -9.15 -10.94 -4.60
C PRO A 127 -9.10 -10.44 -6.05
N ALA A 128 -8.59 -11.26 -6.96
CA ALA A 128 -8.48 -10.94 -8.39
C ALA A 128 -9.85 -10.63 -9.02
N SER A 129 -10.93 -11.22 -8.48
CA SER A 129 -12.31 -10.95 -8.91
C SER A 129 -12.71 -9.47 -8.77
N LYS A 130 -12.14 -8.73 -7.80
CA LYS A 130 -12.39 -7.30 -7.62
C LYS A 130 -11.80 -6.46 -8.76
N LEU A 131 -10.78 -6.98 -9.46
CA LEU A 131 -10.08 -6.27 -10.52
C LEU A 131 -10.50 -6.67 -11.94
N LYS A 132 -11.19 -7.81 -12.11
CA LYS A 132 -11.59 -8.33 -13.44
C LYS A 132 -12.35 -7.32 -14.31
N LYS A 133 -13.13 -6.42 -13.69
CA LYS A 133 -13.92 -5.40 -14.41
C LYS A 133 -13.07 -4.25 -14.95
N PHE A 134 -11.85 -4.09 -14.43
CA PHE A 134 -10.97 -2.97 -14.72
C PHE A 134 -9.73 -3.40 -15.53
N LEU A 135 -9.23 -4.61 -15.26
CA LEU A 135 -8.07 -5.20 -15.91
C LEU A 135 -8.56 -6.20 -16.96
N THR A 136 -9.06 -5.70 -18.09
CA THR A 136 -9.60 -6.52 -19.20
C THR A 136 -8.51 -7.32 -19.93
N VAL A 137 -7.23 -7.11 -19.61
CA VAL A 137 -6.07 -7.72 -20.27
C VAL A 137 -5.08 -8.23 -19.22
N ILE A 138 -5.41 -9.31 -18.51
CA ILE A 138 -4.40 -10.19 -17.89
C ILE A 138 -4.88 -11.62 -17.81
#